data_AF-A0A8S1E7Z5-F1
#
_entry.id   AF-A0A8S1E7Z5-F1
#
_cell.length_a   1.000
_cell.length_b   1.000
_cell.length_c   1.000
_cell.angle_alpha   90.00
_cell.angle_beta   90.00
_cell.angle_gamma   90.00
#
_symmetry.space_group_name_H-M   'P 1'
#
loop_
_entity.id
_entity.type
_entity.pdbx_description
1 polymer ?
#
loop_
_entity_poly.entity_id
_entity_poly.type
_entity_poly.pdbx_seq_one_letter_code
_entity_poly.pdbx_strand_id
1 'polypeptide(L)'
;MTQRTSFRETRLHDGSTGWQNHIPFNVKPRDLPLRDISHQGIWTLSSCKHGYGVKELLDDNVEKYWQSDGPQPHVITIEFQKKTDICFIMMYLDFKNDESYTPCRVVVKAGHSPQDWFYVQSQNFAEPQGWQVIDMRDAIMNPQRAWMVQLQVVQNHQNGRDTHIRHVRVVGPARSRYTPENRLFAGNPEVSFNFPGRQPPEFQADYMEKFFNSLVLR
;
A
#
# COMPACT_ATOMS: atom_id res chain seq x y z
N MET A 1 0.44 -31.31 43.35
CA MET A 1 1.39 -30.30 42.86
C MET A 1 1.64 -30.57 41.40
N THR A 2 0.90 -29.92 40.51
CA THR A 2 1.04 -30.10 39.07
C THR A 2 1.41 -28.75 38.51
N GLN A 3 2.65 -28.62 38.06
CA GLN A 3 3.22 -27.38 37.56
C GLN A 3 2.36 -26.88 36.38
N ARG A 4 1.86 -25.65 36.50
CA ARG A 4 1.33 -24.88 35.38
C ARG A 4 2.48 -24.68 34.40
N THR A 5 2.53 -25.51 33.36
CA THR A 5 3.34 -25.26 32.18
C THR A 5 2.84 -23.95 31.59
N SER A 6 3.64 -22.89 31.73
CA SER A 6 3.36 -21.60 31.15
C SER A 6 3.32 -21.78 29.63
N PHE A 7 2.15 -21.59 29.04
CA PHE A 7 2.04 -21.26 27.63
C PHE A 7 2.67 -19.88 27.45
N ARG A 8 4.00 -19.84 27.32
CA ARG A 8 4.65 -18.79 26.56
C ARG A 8 4.29 -19.05 25.11
N GLU A 9 3.12 -18.58 24.72
CA GLU A 9 2.77 -18.36 23.33
C GLU A 9 3.83 -17.42 22.76
N THR A 10 4.67 -17.96 21.89
CA THR A 10 5.79 -17.28 21.27
C THR A 10 5.24 -16.04 20.57
N ARG A 11 5.62 -14.84 21.04
CA ARG A 11 5.36 -13.55 20.38
C ARG A 11 5.97 -13.58 18.98
N LEU A 12 5.26 -14.11 18.00
CA LEU A 12 5.64 -14.01 16.60
C LEU A 12 5.43 -12.57 16.18
N HIS A 13 6.53 -11.82 16.08
CA HIS A 13 6.81 -10.95 14.94
C HIS A 13 5.56 -10.39 14.23
N ASP A 14 4.95 -9.36 14.83
CA ASP A 14 3.65 -8.74 14.45
C ASP A 14 3.61 -8.21 12.99
N GLY A 15 4.77 -8.13 12.31
CA GLY A 15 4.88 -7.70 10.91
C GLY A 15 4.54 -8.79 9.87
N SER A 16 4.57 -10.05 10.27
CA SER A 16 4.22 -11.17 9.36
C SER A 16 2.73 -11.48 9.31
N THR A 17 1.98 -11.12 10.37
CA THR A 17 0.58 -11.53 10.56
C THR A 17 -0.32 -10.32 10.78
N GLY A 18 -1.65 -10.53 10.74
CA GLY A 18 -2.63 -9.51 11.07
C GLY A 18 -2.88 -8.44 9.99
N TRP A 19 -1.94 -8.18 9.09
CA TRP A 19 -2.07 -7.17 8.03
C TRP A 19 -3.32 -7.38 7.16
N GLN A 20 -3.71 -8.63 6.92
CA GLN A 20 -4.90 -8.95 6.12
C GLN A 20 -6.18 -8.35 6.71
N ASN A 21 -6.25 -8.18 8.03
CA ASN A 21 -7.40 -7.61 8.72
C ASN A 21 -7.57 -6.10 8.47
N HIS A 22 -6.52 -5.44 7.97
CA HIS A 22 -6.54 -4.01 7.63
C HIS A 22 -6.92 -3.76 6.17
N ILE A 23 -7.01 -4.81 5.33
CA ILE A 23 -7.39 -4.68 3.93
C ILE A 23 -8.87 -4.26 3.83
N PRO A 24 -9.21 -3.23 3.02
CA PRO A 24 -10.59 -2.85 2.79
C PRO A 24 -11.44 -4.01 2.23
N PHE A 25 -12.68 -4.16 2.70
CA PHE A 25 -13.57 -5.25 2.28
C PHE A 25 -14.10 -5.11 0.83
N ASN A 26 -14.03 -3.92 0.25
CA ASN A 26 -14.59 -3.58 -1.07
C ASN A 26 -13.65 -3.96 -2.23
N VAL A 27 -13.01 -5.13 -2.15
CA VAL A 27 -12.16 -5.66 -3.23
C VAL A 27 -13.04 -6.45 -4.19
N LYS A 28 -12.88 -6.20 -5.48
CA LYS A 28 -13.68 -6.90 -6.49
C LYS A 28 -13.34 -8.40 -6.49
N PRO A 29 -14.33 -9.29 -6.66
CA PRO A 29 -14.09 -10.74 -6.67
C PRO A 29 -13.00 -11.19 -7.66
N ARG A 30 -12.89 -10.53 -8.81
CA ARG A 30 -11.88 -10.82 -9.83
C ARG A 30 -10.43 -10.50 -9.42
N ASP A 31 -10.25 -9.58 -8.48
CA ASP A 31 -8.93 -9.15 -7.99
C ASP A 31 -8.52 -9.95 -6.74
N LEU A 32 -9.41 -10.85 -6.27
CA LEU A 32 -9.15 -11.79 -5.19
C LEU A 32 -8.55 -13.13 -5.72
N PRO A 33 -7.75 -13.84 -4.91
CA PRO A 33 -7.25 -13.41 -3.60
C PRO A 33 -6.13 -12.36 -3.74
N LEU A 34 -6.04 -11.46 -2.76
CA LEU A 34 -4.91 -10.55 -2.64
C LEU A 34 -3.72 -11.26 -1.99
N ARG A 35 -2.50 -10.86 -2.37
CA ARG A 35 -1.25 -11.40 -1.86
C ARG A 35 -0.25 -10.29 -1.60
N ASP A 36 0.66 -10.58 -0.68
CA ASP A 36 1.90 -9.84 -0.58
C ASP A 36 2.78 -10.12 -1.81
N ILE A 37 3.09 -9.06 -2.54
CA ILE A 37 3.91 -9.06 -3.75
C ILE A 37 5.20 -8.24 -3.56
N SER A 38 5.58 -7.93 -2.32
CA SER A 38 6.77 -7.13 -1.98
C SER A 38 8.06 -7.73 -2.54
N HIS A 39 8.15 -9.06 -2.56
CA HIS A 39 9.28 -9.81 -3.13
C HIS A 39 9.46 -9.66 -4.65
N GLN A 40 8.48 -9.08 -5.37
CA GLN A 40 8.58 -8.83 -6.81
C GLN A 40 9.32 -7.51 -7.12
N GLY A 41 9.52 -6.67 -6.10
CA GLY A 41 10.19 -5.39 -6.22
C GLY A 41 11.66 -5.46 -5.81
N ILE A 42 12.48 -4.63 -6.47
CA ILE A 42 13.80 -4.23 -6.00
C ILE A 42 13.62 -2.94 -5.18
N TRP A 43 14.18 -2.91 -3.98
CA TRP A 43 13.95 -1.85 -3.01
C TRP A 43 15.20 -1.02 -2.81
N THR A 44 15.07 0.30 -2.89
CA THR A 44 16.13 1.25 -2.59
C THR A 44 15.63 2.35 -1.67
N LEU A 45 16.53 2.88 -0.85
CA LEU A 45 16.25 3.92 0.13
C LEU A 45 17.08 5.15 -0.20
N SER A 46 16.53 6.35 0.01
CA SER A 46 17.27 7.60 -0.18
C SER A 46 18.51 7.67 0.72
N SER A 47 18.39 7.16 1.95
CA SER A 47 19.46 7.06 2.93
C SER A 47 19.10 6.00 3.96
N CYS A 48 20.08 5.51 4.69
CA CYS A 48 19.85 4.72 5.88
C CYS A 48 21.01 4.85 6.85
N LYS A 49 20.69 4.82 8.15
CA LYS A 49 21.70 4.61 9.19
C LYS A 49 22.25 3.20 9.07
N HIS A 50 23.53 3.02 9.40
CA HIS A 50 24.18 1.71 9.33
C HIS A 50 23.44 0.67 10.18
N GLY A 51 23.00 -0.42 9.56
CA GLY A 51 22.23 -1.48 10.23
C GLY A 51 20.72 -1.25 10.36
N TYR A 52 20.17 -0.21 9.75
CA TYR A 52 18.74 0.13 9.76
C TYR A 52 18.25 0.41 8.33
N GLY A 53 18.46 -0.51 7.40
CA GLY A 53 18.21 -0.33 5.98
C GLY A 53 17.04 -1.15 5.44
N VAL A 54 17.13 -1.55 4.16
CA VAL A 54 16.08 -2.32 3.46
C VAL A 54 15.81 -3.65 4.15
N LYS A 55 16.85 -4.28 4.72
CA LYS A 55 16.70 -5.55 5.41
C LYS A 55 15.76 -5.42 6.60
N GLU A 56 15.92 -4.37 7.40
CA GLU A 56 15.08 -4.08 8.56
C GLU A 56 13.69 -3.60 8.14
N LEU A 57 13.57 -2.83 7.05
CA LEU A 57 12.30 -2.36 6.48
C LEU A 57 11.35 -3.50 6.06
N LEU A 58 11.92 -4.63 5.63
CA LEU A 58 11.17 -5.77 5.10
C LEU A 58 11.17 -6.96 6.09
N ASP A 59 11.71 -6.78 7.30
CA ASP A 59 11.77 -7.83 8.30
C ASP A 59 10.41 -8.01 8.97
N ASP A 60 9.98 -9.26 9.16
CA ASP A 60 8.71 -9.56 9.84
C ASP A 60 8.68 -9.11 11.31
N ASN A 61 9.84 -8.85 11.91
CA ASN A 61 9.93 -8.30 13.25
C ASN A 61 9.76 -6.77 13.26
N VAL A 62 8.59 -6.29 13.67
CA VAL A 62 8.26 -4.85 13.80
C VAL A 62 9.07 -4.11 14.88
N GLU A 63 9.88 -4.81 15.67
CA GLU A 63 10.87 -4.16 16.54
C GLU A 63 12.07 -3.63 15.74
N LYS A 64 12.29 -4.14 14.52
CA LYS A 64 13.25 -3.59 13.56
C LYS A 64 12.57 -2.52 12.71
N TYR A 65 13.39 -1.62 12.18
CA TYR A 65 12.91 -0.52 11.36
C TYR A 65 14.00 -0.02 10.43
N TRP A 66 13.58 0.54 9.30
CA TRP A 66 14.41 1.48 8.57
C TRP A 66 14.52 2.77 9.37
N GLN A 67 15.74 3.30 9.48
CA GLN A 67 16.00 4.65 9.94
C GLN A 67 16.70 5.42 8.84
N SER A 68 16.09 6.52 8.37
CA SER A 68 16.76 7.43 7.44
C SER A 68 17.94 8.15 8.09
N ASP A 69 18.85 8.63 7.26
CA ASP A 69 19.97 9.49 7.70
C ASP A 69 20.35 10.45 6.57
N GLY A 70 19.50 11.45 6.33
CA GLY A 70 19.65 12.35 5.18
C GLY A 70 18.68 13.52 5.17
N PRO A 71 18.68 14.34 4.10
CA PRO A 71 17.71 15.42 3.94
C PRO A 71 16.33 14.88 3.57
N GLN A 72 15.27 15.54 4.05
CA GLN A 72 13.89 15.28 3.59
C GLN A 72 13.70 15.75 2.13
N PRO A 73 12.80 15.11 1.36
CA PRO A 73 11.97 13.96 1.76
C PRO A 73 12.76 12.64 1.79
N HIS A 74 12.40 11.75 2.72
CA HIS A 74 12.97 10.39 2.77
C HIS A 74 12.19 9.48 1.83
N VAL A 75 12.88 8.70 1.00
CA VAL A 75 12.25 7.99 -0.11
C VAL A 75 12.51 6.49 -0.04
N ILE A 76 11.46 5.70 -0.19
CA ILE A 76 11.51 4.29 -0.54
C ILE A 76 11.14 4.18 -2.02
N THR A 77 12.01 3.61 -2.84
CA THR A 77 11.71 3.31 -4.25
C THR A 77 11.60 1.79 -4.43
N ILE A 78 10.55 1.39 -5.14
CA ILE A 78 10.23 -0.01 -5.45
C ILE A 78 10.18 -0.15 -6.96
N GLU A 79 11.05 -0.98 -7.52
CA GLU A 79 11.15 -1.23 -8.97
C GLU A 79 10.76 -2.67 -9.28
N PHE A 80 9.76 -2.86 -10.13
CA PHE A 80 9.26 -4.17 -10.51
C PHE A 80 9.88 -4.62 -11.84
N GLN A 81 10.24 -5.90 -11.95
CA GLN A 81 10.76 -6.49 -13.20
C GLN A 81 9.72 -6.59 -14.33
N LYS A 82 8.44 -6.43 -14.00
CA LYS A 82 7.32 -6.43 -14.94
C LYS A 82 6.29 -5.41 -14.49
N LYS A 83 5.47 -4.92 -15.42
CA LYS A 83 4.33 -4.05 -15.10
C LYS A 83 3.35 -4.77 -14.16
N THR A 84 3.29 -4.33 -12.91
CA THR A 84 2.67 -5.05 -11.79
C THR A 84 1.38 -4.37 -11.36
N ASP A 85 0.32 -5.16 -11.11
CA ASP A 85 -0.96 -4.69 -10.58
C ASP A 85 -0.83 -4.53 -9.05
N ILE A 86 -1.12 -3.34 -8.54
CA ILE A 86 -0.94 -2.93 -7.13
C ILE A 86 -2.27 -2.39 -6.61
N CYS A 87 -2.80 -3.00 -5.56
CA CYS A 87 -4.03 -2.56 -4.89
C CYS A 87 -3.74 -1.66 -3.71
N PHE A 88 -2.79 -2.05 -2.86
CA PHE A 88 -2.51 -1.37 -1.61
C PHE A 88 -1.02 -1.32 -1.34
N ILE A 89 -0.60 -0.25 -0.68
CA ILE A 89 0.69 -0.18 -0.01
C ILE A 89 0.41 -0.09 1.47
N MET A 90 1.06 -0.93 2.26
CA MET A 90 0.88 -0.98 3.70
C MET A 90 2.18 -0.63 4.40
N MET A 91 2.08 0.08 5.52
CA MET A 91 3.21 0.44 6.36
C MET A 91 2.87 0.13 7.82
N TYR A 92 3.80 -0.44 8.57
CA TYR A 92 3.67 -0.55 10.02
C TYR A 92 4.31 0.68 10.67
N LEU A 93 3.52 1.49 11.36
CA LEU A 93 3.94 2.72 12.04
C LEU A 93 3.55 2.65 13.52
N ASP A 94 4.39 3.16 14.41
CA ASP A 94 4.15 3.13 15.86
C ASP A 94 4.52 4.46 16.51
N PHE A 95 3.54 5.36 16.59
CA PHE A 95 3.75 6.70 17.16
C PHE A 95 4.24 6.68 18.61
N LYS A 96 3.83 5.69 19.42
CA LYS A 96 4.18 5.62 20.84
C LYS A 96 5.65 5.28 21.04
N ASN A 97 6.20 4.43 20.18
CA ASN A 97 7.59 4.02 20.28
C ASN A 97 8.54 4.89 19.46
N ASP A 98 8.06 5.50 18.37
CA ASP A 98 8.89 6.28 17.44
C ASP A 98 8.76 7.80 17.60
N GLU A 99 7.70 8.31 18.25
CA GLU A 99 7.48 9.73 18.53
C GLU A 99 7.75 10.62 17.29
N SER A 100 8.74 11.50 17.35
CA SER A 100 9.15 12.40 16.25
C SER A 100 9.66 11.70 15.00
N TYR A 101 10.10 10.43 15.08
CA TYR A 101 10.51 9.65 13.90
C TYR A 101 9.33 9.11 13.09
N THR A 102 8.10 9.27 13.58
CA THR A 102 6.90 8.73 12.91
C THR A 102 6.48 9.60 11.74
N PRO A 103 6.30 9.05 10.51
CA PRO A 103 5.70 9.78 9.39
C PRO A 103 4.34 10.37 9.74
N CYS A 104 4.14 11.66 9.48
CA CYS A 104 2.81 12.29 9.54
C CYS A 104 2.22 12.58 8.16
N ARG A 105 3.09 12.68 7.13
CA ARG A 105 2.65 12.84 5.74
C ARG A 105 3.54 12.05 4.80
N VAL A 106 2.91 11.17 4.03
CA VAL A 106 3.56 10.37 2.99
C VAL A 106 2.92 10.66 1.66
N VAL A 107 3.73 10.92 0.64
CA VAL A 107 3.29 11.01 -0.76
C VAL A 107 3.69 9.75 -1.49
N VAL A 108 2.72 9.04 -2.05
CA VAL A 108 2.95 7.88 -2.89
C VAL A 108 2.86 8.29 -4.35
N LYS A 109 3.83 7.83 -5.15
CA LYS A 109 3.86 7.98 -6.60
C LYS A 109 3.95 6.62 -7.25
N ALA A 110 3.29 6.44 -8.39
CA ALA A 110 3.46 5.25 -9.22
C ALA A 110 3.60 5.66 -10.70
N GLY A 111 4.45 4.94 -11.41
CA GLY A 111 4.92 5.37 -12.72
C GLY A 111 5.54 4.26 -13.56
N HIS A 112 5.97 4.64 -14.76
CA HIS A 112 6.79 3.79 -15.61
C HIS A 112 8.29 3.96 -15.33
N SER A 113 8.72 5.18 -14.98
CA SER A 113 10.09 5.53 -14.68
C SER A 113 10.14 6.70 -13.68
N PRO A 114 11.32 7.07 -13.14
CA PRO A 114 11.45 8.22 -12.26
C PRO A 114 11.02 9.57 -12.85
N GLN A 115 10.92 9.66 -14.18
CA GLN A 115 10.51 10.85 -14.92
C GLN A 115 9.04 10.83 -15.36
N ASP A 116 8.34 9.71 -15.19
CA ASP A 116 6.98 9.49 -15.68
C ASP A 116 6.08 8.89 -14.58
N TRP A 117 5.52 9.78 -13.76
CA TRP A 117 4.55 9.46 -12.71
C TRP A 117 3.13 9.72 -13.23
N PHE A 118 2.31 8.67 -13.35
CA PHE A 118 0.89 8.81 -13.71
C PHE A 118 -0.03 8.79 -12.49
N TYR A 119 0.50 8.41 -11.32
CA TYR A 119 -0.23 8.35 -10.06
C TYR A 119 0.50 9.13 -9.00
N VAL A 120 -0.23 9.98 -8.27
CA VAL A 120 0.27 10.68 -7.08
C VAL A 120 -0.86 10.80 -6.05
N GLN A 121 -0.62 10.35 -4.82
CA GLN A 121 -1.53 10.52 -3.69
C GLN A 121 -0.76 10.96 -2.45
N SER A 122 -1.31 11.89 -1.68
CA SER A 122 -0.81 12.25 -0.35
C SER A 122 -1.70 11.61 0.70
N GLN A 123 -1.09 10.93 1.68
CA GLN A 123 -1.75 10.40 2.87
C GLN A 123 -1.20 11.09 4.11
N ASN A 124 -2.10 11.50 5.01
CA ASN A 124 -1.74 12.03 6.33
C ASN A 124 -2.01 10.97 7.40
N PHE A 125 -1.18 10.98 8.44
CA PHE A 125 -1.29 10.15 9.63
C PHE A 125 -1.18 11.06 10.85
N ALA A 126 -2.01 10.83 11.88
CA ALA A 126 -2.10 11.71 13.05
C ALA A 126 -1.31 11.19 14.25
N GLU A 127 -1.54 9.94 14.65
CA GLU A 127 -0.76 9.23 15.68
C GLU A 127 -0.88 7.73 15.36
N PRO A 128 -0.36 7.30 14.19
CA PRO A 128 -0.65 5.96 13.68
C PRO A 128 -0.10 4.88 14.61
N GLN A 129 -0.86 3.80 14.72
CA GLN A 129 -0.54 2.62 15.52
C GLN A 129 -0.85 1.35 14.73
N GLY A 130 0.20 0.56 14.47
CA GLY A 130 0.12 -0.66 13.70
C GLY A 130 0.00 -0.42 12.18
N TRP A 131 -0.65 -1.36 11.49
CA TRP A 131 -0.78 -1.34 10.03
C TRP A 131 -1.63 -0.18 9.52
N GLN A 132 -1.00 0.63 8.67
CA GLN A 132 -1.62 1.69 7.89
C GLN A 132 -1.75 1.25 6.43
N VAL A 133 -2.89 1.55 5.81
CA VAL A 133 -3.17 1.20 4.41
C VAL A 133 -3.29 2.46 3.57
N ILE A 134 -2.54 2.49 2.48
CA ILE A 134 -2.73 3.44 1.38
C ILE A 134 -3.40 2.68 0.24
N ASP A 135 -4.65 3.06 -0.05
CA ASP A 135 -5.39 2.54 -1.19
C ASP A 135 -4.86 3.15 -2.48
N MET A 136 -4.32 2.32 -3.35
CA MET A 136 -3.78 2.76 -4.62
C MET A 136 -4.85 2.78 -5.71
N ARG A 137 -5.98 2.09 -5.51
CA ARG A 137 -6.94 1.80 -6.57
C ARG A 137 -7.54 3.08 -7.19
N ASP A 138 -7.92 2.99 -8.45
CA ASP A 138 -8.59 4.09 -9.14
C ASP A 138 -10.03 4.32 -8.62
N ALA A 139 -10.70 5.36 -9.13
CA ALA A 139 -12.06 5.71 -8.74
C ALA A 139 -13.10 4.60 -8.99
N ILE A 140 -12.80 3.65 -9.89
CA ILE A 140 -13.65 2.49 -10.14
C ILE A 140 -13.13 1.24 -9.43
N MET A 141 -12.20 1.35 -8.48
CA MET A 141 -11.68 0.28 -7.63
C MET A 141 -10.83 -0.77 -8.37
N ASN A 142 -10.14 -0.37 -9.44
CA ASN A 142 -9.16 -1.20 -10.11
C ASN A 142 -7.74 -0.96 -9.55
N PRO A 143 -6.88 -1.99 -9.47
CA PRO A 143 -5.46 -1.85 -9.16
C PRO A 143 -4.74 -0.85 -10.09
N GLN A 144 -3.78 -0.12 -9.54
CA GLN A 144 -2.82 0.65 -10.35
C GLN A 144 -1.81 -0.30 -10.98
N ARG A 145 -1.38 0.01 -12.20
CA ARG A 145 -0.46 -0.86 -12.92
C ARG A 145 0.83 -0.13 -13.27
N ALA A 146 1.89 -0.40 -12.51
CA ALA A 146 3.12 0.38 -12.53
C ALA A 146 4.37 -0.50 -12.70
N TRP A 147 5.48 0.11 -13.14
CA TRP A 147 6.83 -0.47 -13.08
C TRP A 147 7.59 0.03 -11.87
N MET A 148 7.24 1.21 -11.36
CA MET A 148 7.92 1.84 -10.24
C MET A 148 6.90 2.46 -9.29
N VAL A 149 7.19 2.37 -8.01
CA VAL A 149 6.48 3.06 -6.93
C VAL A 149 7.49 3.80 -6.06
N GLN A 150 7.14 5.02 -5.63
CA GLN A 150 7.88 5.76 -4.61
C GLN A 150 6.98 6.11 -3.44
N LEU A 151 7.45 5.84 -2.23
CA LEU A 151 6.89 6.41 -1.01
C LEU A 151 7.82 7.51 -0.53
N GLN A 152 7.32 8.73 -0.43
CA GLN A 152 8.07 9.91 0.01
C GLN A 152 7.54 10.35 1.36
N VAL A 153 8.31 10.13 2.43
CA VAL A 153 8.04 10.72 3.74
C VAL A 153 8.44 12.19 3.66
N VAL A 154 7.43 13.04 3.49
CA VAL A 154 7.63 14.49 3.31
C VAL A 154 7.63 15.23 4.64
N GLN A 155 7.01 14.66 5.68
CA GLN A 155 6.96 15.23 7.01
C GLN A 155 6.79 14.15 8.07
N ASN A 156 7.48 14.33 9.19
CA ASN A 156 7.31 13.55 10.41
C ASN A 156 6.58 14.35 11.49
N HIS A 157 6.07 13.64 12.50
CA HIS A 157 5.52 14.27 13.69
C HIS A 157 6.57 15.12 14.41
N GLN A 158 6.12 16.16 15.10
CA GLN A 158 6.98 17.03 15.93
C GLN A 158 8.18 17.62 15.16
N ASN A 159 8.09 17.73 13.83
CA ASN A 159 9.17 18.14 12.93
C ASN A 159 10.44 17.28 13.06
N GLY A 160 10.29 15.99 13.34
CA GLY A 160 11.42 15.07 13.39
C GLY A 160 12.20 15.02 12.08
N ARG A 161 13.53 15.00 12.19
CA ARG A 161 14.45 15.06 11.05
C ARG A 161 14.44 13.77 10.24
N ASP A 162 14.62 12.64 10.91
CA ASP A 162 14.70 11.30 10.32
C ASP A 162 13.42 10.51 10.56
N THR A 163 13.17 9.47 9.76
CA THR A 163 11.97 8.64 9.84
C THR A 163 12.29 7.22 10.31
N HIS A 164 11.36 6.63 11.06
CA HIS A 164 11.27 5.19 11.30
C HIS A 164 10.08 4.60 10.53
N ILE A 165 10.33 3.51 9.80
CA ILE A 165 9.27 2.66 9.26
C ILE A 165 9.63 1.22 9.57
N ARG A 166 8.75 0.54 10.32
CA ARG A 166 8.99 -0.79 10.89
C ARG A 166 8.74 -1.92 9.91
N HIS A 167 7.80 -1.72 8.97
CA HIS A 167 7.56 -2.66 7.89
C HIS A 167 6.90 -1.97 6.69
N VAL A 168 7.16 -2.44 5.47
CA VAL A 168 6.38 -2.06 4.28
C VAL A 168 5.98 -3.28 3.48
N ARG A 169 4.72 -3.30 3.02
CA ARG A 169 4.17 -4.38 2.21
C ARG A 169 3.47 -3.82 0.97
N VAL A 170 3.73 -4.41 -0.19
CA VAL A 170 2.97 -4.15 -1.41
C VAL A 170 1.97 -5.27 -1.59
N VAL A 171 0.70 -4.93 -1.73
CA VAL A 171 -0.39 -5.90 -1.88
C VAL A 171 -1.04 -5.74 -3.25
N GLY A 172 -1.19 -6.86 -3.95
CA GLY A 172 -1.82 -6.92 -5.26
C GLY A 172 -2.58 -8.22 -5.47
N PRO A 173 -3.30 -8.37 -6.60
CA PRO A 173 -4.00 -9.59 -6.94
C PRO A 173 -3.00 -10.74 -7.15
N ALA A 174 -3.38 -11.97 -6.76
CA ALA A 174 -2.53 -13.15 -6.93
C ALA A 174 -2.13 -13.44 -8.39
N ARG A 175 -2.92 -12.95 -9.34
CA ARG A 175 -2.65 -13.08 -10.77
C ARG A 175 -2.80 -11.72 -11.45
N SER A 176 -1.85 -11.37 -12.32
CA SER A 176 -1.95 -10.11 -13.08
C SER A 176 -3.07 -10.20 -14.12
N ARG A 177 -3.85 -9.13 -14.26
CA ARG A 177 -4.99 -9.07 -15.19
C ARG A 177 -4.59 -9.16 -16.67
N TYR A 178 -3.31 -8.97 -16.96
CA TYR A 178 -2.82 -8.79 -18.32
C TYR A 178 -1.97 -9.94 -18.85
N THR A 179 -1.80 -11.03 -18.08
CA THR A 179 -1.27 -12.27 -18.65
C THR A 179 -2.26 -12.80 -19.69
N PRO A 180 -1.78 -13.39 -20.81
CA PRO A 180 -2.65 -13.87 -21.88
C PRO A 180 -3.77 -14.79 -21.38
N GLU A 181 -3.44 -15.68 -20.44
CA GLU A 181 -4.37 -16.60 -19.78
C GLU A 181 -5.49 -15.85 -19.04
N ASN A 182 -5.16 -14.78 -18.31
CA ASN A 182 -6.16 -14.06 -17.51
C ASN A 182 -7.02 -13.12 -18.35
N ARG A 183 -6.59 -12.71 -19.56
CA ARG A 183 -7.46 -11.94 -20.48
C ARG A 183 -8.68 -12.76 -20.93
N LEU A 184 -8.53 -14.08 -21.03
CA LEU A 184 -9.62 -14.99 -21.38
C LEU A 184 -10.66 -15.07 -20.24
N PHE A 185 -10.20 -15.06 -18.98
CA PHE A 185 -11.08 -15.17 -17.81
C PHE A 185 -11.66 -13.82 -17.34
N ALA A 186 -10.90 -12.74 -17.44
CA ALA A 186 -11.29 -11.40 -16.94
C ALA A 186 -11.94 -10.50 -18.00
N GLY A 187 -11.94 -10.92 -19.28
CA GLY A 187 -12.28 -10.06 -20.41
C GLY A 187 -11.14 -9.11 -20.78
N ASN A 188 -11.15 -8.60 -22.02
CA ASN A 188 -10.08 -7.75 -22.53
C ASN A 188 -10.21 -6.31 -21.97
N PRO A 189 -9.25 -5.81 -21.16
CA PRO A 189 -9.35 -4.50 -20.53
C PRO A 189 -9.19 -3.31 -21.48
N GLU A 190 -8.74 -3.51 -22.73
CA GLU A 190 -8.58 -2.44 -23.73
C GLU A 190 -9.83 -2.17 -24.58
N VAL A 191 -10.92 -2.92 -24.38
CA VAL A 191 -12.18 -2.63 -25.08
C VAL A 191 -12.87 -1.46 -24.37
N SER A 192 -12.48 -0.24 -24.77
CA SER A 192 -13.37 0.91 -24.64
C SER A 192 -14.64 0.59 -25.45
N PHE A 193 -15.80 0.59 -24.78
CA PHE A 193 -17.08 0.28 -25.40
C PHE A 193 -17.50 1.40 -26.36
N ASN A 194 -16.90 1.45 -27.55
CA ASN A 194 -17.47 2.16 -28.70
C ASN A 194 -18.43 1.19 -29.41
N PHE A 195 -19.67 1.12 -28.91
CA PHE A 195 -20.78 0.57 -29.70
C PHE A 195 -21.56 1.75 -30.31
N PRO A 196 -21.54 1.94 -31.64
CA PRO A 196 -22.50 2.85 -32.26
C PRO A 196 -23.90 2.23 -32.14
N GLY A 197 -24.81 2.90 -31.43
CA GLY A 197 -26.25 2.63 -31.53
C GLY A 197 -26.91 1.79 -30.43
N ARG A 198 -26.28 1.56 -29.26
CA ARG A 198 -27.02 1.11 -28.07
C ARG A 198 -26.85 2.12 -26.95
N GLN A 199 -27.97 2.71 -26.51
CA GLN A 199 -27.98 3.49 -25.27
C GLN A 199 -27.50 2.60 -24.12
N PRO A 200 -26.63 3.12 -23.23
CA PRO A 200 -26.18 2.37 -22.08
C PRO A 200 -27.39 2.06 -21.17
N PRO A 201 -27.41 0.89 -20.50
CA PRO A 201 -28.44 0.61 -19.51
C PRO A 201 -28.34 1.64 -18.37
N GLU A 202 -29.48 2.16 -17.94
CA GLU A 202 -29.69 3.13 -16.85
C GLU A 202 -29.18 2.64 -15.49
N PHE A 203 -27.86 2.51 -15.33
CA PHE A 203 -27.26 1.95 -14.12
C PHE A 203 -26.43 2.96 -13.32
N GLN A 204 -26.68 4.27 -13.47
CA GLN A 204 -25.87 5.30 -12.80
C GLN A 204 -26.62 6.49 -12.18
N ALA A 205 -27.95 6.56 -12.24
CA ALA A 205 -28.68 7.65 -11.57
C ALA A 205 -28.83 7.41 -10.06
N ASP A 206 -29.33 6.24 -9.66
CA ASP A 206 -29.67 5.94 -8.25
C ASP A 206 -28.48 5.90 -7.29
N TYR A 207 -27.28 5.55 -7.78
CA TYR A 207 -26.10 5.44 -6.91
C TYR A 207 -25.45 6.80 -6.65
N MET A 208 -25.46 7.69 -7.65
CA MET A 208 -24.96 9.05 -7.51
C MET A 208 -25.91 9.91 -6.66
N GLU A 209 -27.21 9.70 -6.77
CA GLU A 209 -28.21 10.41 -5.97
C GLU A 209 -28.14 10.01 -4.48
N LYS A 210 -27.90 8.73 -4.18
CA LYS A 210 -27.67 8.25 -2.81
C LYS A 210 -26.35 8.78 -2.22
N PHE A 211 -25.31 8.91 -3.04
CA PHE A 211 -24.03 9.47 -2.60
C PHE A 211 -24.14 10.96 -2.29
N PHE A 212 -24.76 11.76 -3.17
CA PHE A 212 -25.01 13.18 -2.93
C PHE A 212 -25.93 13.44 -1.72
N ASN A 213 -27.00 12.66 -1.55
CA ASN A 213 -27.89 12.79 -0.39
C ASN A 213 -27.22 12.43 0.95
N SER A 214 -26.16 11.62 0.95
CA SER A 214 -25.38 11.33 2.16
C SER A 214 -24.38 12.43 2.55
N LEU A 215 -24.02 13.31 1.62
CA LEU A 215 -23.07 14.41 1.86
C LEU A 215 -23.73 15.71 2.34
N VAL A 216 -25.05 15.84 2.20
CA VAL A 216 -25.80 17.08 2.55
C VAL A 216 -26.44 17.03 3.95
N LEU A 217 -26.37 15.90 4.66
CA LEU A 217 -26.95 15.71 6.00
C LEU A 217 -25.91 15.52 7.12
N ARG A 218 -24.81 16.27 7.09
CA ARG A 218 -23.95 16.49 8.27
C ARG A 218 -23.45 17.93 8.32
#